data_AF-A0A8X6R4J1-F1
#
_entry.id   AF-A0A8X6R4J1-F1
#
_cell.length_a   1.000
_cell.length_b   1.000
_cell.length_c   1.000
_cell.angle_alpha   90.00
_cell.angle_beta   90.00
_cell.angle_gamma   90.00
#
_symmetry.space_group_name_H-M   'P 1'
#
loop_
_entity.id
_entity.type
_entity.pdbx_description
1 polymer ?
#
loop_
_entity_poly.entity_id
_entity_poly.type
_entity_poly.pdbx_seq_one_letter_code
_entity_poly.pdbx_strand_id
1 'polypeptide(L)' 'MSLAYAECPLDIRESLAAQYFVDAIRDEDTQHSTRLMDAKDLKSALAYSIKYEAARTVSKTSKHVRCLEVEDDSKKKEKG' A
#
# COMPACT_ATOMS: atom_id res chain seq x y z
N MET A 1 -30.72 24.76 18.30
CA MET A 1 -29.34 25.23 18.49
C MET A 1 -29.26 25.90 19.85
N SER A 2 -28.31 25.49 20.71
CA SER A 2 -28.22 25.92 22.10
C SER A 2 -27.76 27.37 22.22
N LEU A 3 -28.52 28.20 22.94
CA LEU A 3 -28.16 29.60 23.26
C LEU A 3 -26.94 29.68 24.20
N ALA A 4 -26.55 28.58 24.86
CA ALA A 4 -25.45 28.55 25.81
C ALA A 4 -24.06 28.80 25.18
N TYR A 5 -23.92 28.61 23.86
CA TYR A 5 -22.64 28.89 23.17
C TYR A 5 -22.39 30.40 23.02
N ALA A 6 -23.44 31.22 23.00
CA ALA A 6 -23.34 32.68 22.84
C ALA A 6 -23.10 33.42 24.17
N GLU A 7 -23.46 32.82 25.30
CA GLU A 7 -23.27 33.37 26.66
C GLU A 7 -21.94 32.95 27.31
N CYS A 8 -21.18 32.07 26.67
CA CYS A 8 -19.95 31.55 27.23
C CYS A 8 -18.81 32.59 27.15
N PRO A 9 -18.15 32.94 28.28
CA PRO A 9 -17.00 33.83 28.30
C PRO A 9 -15.90 33.37 27.33
N LEU A 10 -15.24 34.34 26.68
CA LEU A 10 -14.22 34.08 25.65
C LEU A 10 -13.13 33.10 26.12
N ASP A 11 -12.68 33.23 27.38
CA ASP A 11 -11.69 32.38 28.03
C ASP A 11 -12.09 30.89 28.07
N ILE A 12 -13.36 30.60 28.35
CA ILE A 12 -13.86 29.22 28.37
C ILE A 12 -13.89 28.64 26.95
N ARG A 13 -14.23 29.46 25.94
CA ARG A 13 -14.22 29.03 24.54
C ARG A 13 -12.81 28.81 24.03
N GLU A 14 -11.86 29.67 24.41
CA GLU A 14 -10.44 29.53 24.07
C GLU A 14 -9.82 28.30 24.76
N SER A 15 -10.15 28.07 26.02
CA SER A 15 -9.75 26.87 26.77
C SER A 15 -10.28 25.59 26.13
N LEU A 16 -11.56 25.59 25.72
CA LEU A 16 -12.18 24.45 25.05
C LEU A 16 -11.56 24.21 23.65
N ALA A 17 -11.27 25.27 22.90
CA ALA A 17 -10.61 25.18 21.61
C ALA A 17 -9.18 24.64 21.74
N ALA A 18 -8.42 25.08 22.76
CA ALA A 18 -7.08 24.58 23.05
C ALA A 18 -7.11 23.09 23.43
N GLN A 19 -8.07 22.69 24.28
CA GLN A 19 -8.27 21.29 24.66
C GLN A 19 -8.58 20.42 23.44
N TYR A 20 -9.49 20.87 22.56
CA TYR A 20 -9.83 20.17 21.33
C TYR A 20 -8.62 20.02 20.39
N PHE A 21 -7.77 21.05 20.33
CA PHE A 21 -6.54 21.01 19.54
C PHE A 21 -5.54 19.99 20.07
N VAL A 22 -5.35 19.94 21.39
CA VAL A 22 -4.49 18.94 22.05
C VAL A 22 -5.03 17.53 21.82
N ASP A 23 -6.35 17.34 21.93
CA ASP A 23 -6.97 16.03 21.72
C ASP A 23 -6.92 15.61 20.25
N ALA A 24 -7.03 16.54 19.29
CA ALA A 24 -6.87 16.25 17.87
C ALA A 24 -5.44 15.78 17.53
N ILE A 25 -4.41 16.40 18.10
CA ILE A 25 -3.01 15.97 17.92
C ILE A 25 -2.82 14.56 18.51
N ARG A 26 -3.35 14.32 19.71
CA ARG A 26 -3.23 13.01 20.38
C ARG A 26 -3.96 11.91 19.62
N ASP A 27 -5.16 12.17 19.10
CA ASP A 27 -5.92 11.21 18.30
C ASP A 27 -5.21 10.91 16.97
N GLU A 28 -4.68 11.94 16.31
CA GLU A 28 -3.89 11.80 15.10
C GLU A 28 -2.61 10.99 15.34
N ASP A 29 -1.87 11.23 16.42
CA ASP A 29 -0.71 10.42 16.83
C ASP A 29 -1.09 8.96 17.09
N THR A 30 -2.25 8.73 17.71
CA THR A 30 -2.76 7.37 17.97
C THR A 30 -3.12 6.66 16.65
N GLN A 31 -3.68 7.40 15.69
CA GLN A 31 -4.01 6.90 14.36
C GLN A 31 -2.74 6.61 13.52
N HIS A 32 -1.73 7.48 13.63
CA HIS A 32 -0.42 7.32 12.97
C HIS A 32 0.37 6.15 13.56
N SER A 33 0.26 5.87 14.86
CA SER A 33 0.85 4.69 15.49
C SER A 33 0.34 3.37 14.92
N THR A 34 -0.86 3.36 14.33
CA THR A 34 -1.45 2.17 13.68
C THR A 34 -0.93 1.98 12.23
N ARG A 35 -0.24 3.00 11.70
CA ARG A 35 0.25 3.05 10.31
C ARG A 35 1.78 2.90 10.22
N LEU A 36 2.43 2.76 11.37
CA LEU A 36 3.80 2.27 11.48
C LEU A 36 3.76 0.76 11.17
N MET A 37 3.70 0.41 9.89
CA MET A 37 3.94 -0.97 9.46
C MET A 37 5.20 -1.44 10.16
N ASP A 38 5.10 -2.51 10.97
CA ASP A 38 6.25 -3.00 11.74
C ASP A 38 7.42 -3.17 10.76
N ALA A 39 8.62 -2.78 11.14
CA ALA A 39 9.80 -2.97 10.31
C ALA A 39 9.94 -4.43 9.85
N LYS A 40 9.38 -5.37 10.62
CA LYS A 40 9.22 -6.78 10.26
C LYS A 40 8.33 -7.01 9.03
N ASP A 41 7.22 -6.29 8.92
CA ASP A 41 6.29 -6.38 7.79
C ASP A 41 6.88 -5.75 6.54
N LEU A 42 7.62 -4.64 6.68
CA LEU A 42 8.36 -4.03 5.56
C LEU A 42 9.44 -4.97 5.02
N LYS A 43 10.23 -5.60 5.90
CA LYS A 43 11.24 -6.59 5.51
C LYS A 43 10.62 -7.82 4.85
N SER A 44 9.48 -8.29 5.36
CA SER A 44 8.76 -9.43 4.79
C SER A 44 8.15 -9.11 3.43
N ALA A 45 7.59 -7.92 3.25
CA ALA A 45 7.06 -7.44 1.98
C ALA A 45 8.14 -7.33 0.91
N LEU A 46 9.33 -6.82 1.27
CA LEU A 46 10.49 -6.77 0.38
C LEU A 46 11.00 -8.18 0.03
N ALA A 47 11.10 -9.08 1.00
CA ALA A 47 11.51 -10.46 0.74
C ALA A 47 10.50 -11.19 -0.17
N TYR A 48 9.20 -10.93 -0.01
CA TYR A 48 8.14 -11.48 -0.85
C TYR A 48 8.21 -10.93 -2.29
N SER A 49 8.41 -9.63 -2.48
CA SER A 49 8.46 -9.01 -3.81
C SER A 49 9.63 -9.53 -4.66
N ILE A 50 10.81 -9.70 -4.04
CA ILE A 50 11.98 -10.29 -4.71
C ILE A 50 11.69 -11.73 -5.16
N LYS A 51 11.08 -12.54 -4.29
CA LYS A 51 10.68 -13.92 -4.62
C LYS A 51 9.64 -13.96 -5.74
N TYR A 52 8.66 -13.07 -5.71
CA TYR A 52 7.62 -12.98 -6.74
C TYR A 52 8.21 -12.58 -8.11
N GLU A 53 9.08 -11.58 -8.18
CA GLU A 53 9.72 -11.20 -9.44
C GLU A 53 10.65 -12.29 -9.97
N ALA A 54 11.41 -12.99 -9.09
CA ALA A 54 12.21 -14.13 -9.50
C ALA A 54 11.35 -15.29 -10.04
N ALA A 55 10.24 -15.62 -9.38
CA ALA A 55 9.30 -16.62 -9.88
C ALA A 55 8.63 -16.18 -11.19
N ARG A 56 8.37 -14.87 -11.35
CA ARG A 56 7.75 -14.29 -12.54
C ARG A 56 8.70 -14.28 -13.73
N THR A 57 10.00 -14.03 -13.57
CA THR A 57 10.98 -14.14 -14.65
C THR A 57 11.13 -15.59 -15.10
N VAL A 58 11.23 -16.54 -14.16
CA VAL A 58 11.24 -17.97 -14.46
C VAL A 58 9.94 -18.44 -15.12
N SER A 59 8.78 -17.91 -14.70
CA SER A 59 7.50 -18.23 -15.33
C SER A 59 7.39 -17.67 -16.74
N LYS A 60 7.91 -16.46 -17.00
CA LYS A 60 7.96 -15.87 -18.35
C LYS A 60 8.88 -16.66 -19.27
N THR A 61 10.06 -17.08 -18.80
CA THR A 61 10.97 -17.91 -19.60
C THR A 61 10.42 -19.32 -19.79
N SER A 62 9.80 -19.94 -18.77
CA SER A 62 9.12 -21.24 -18.90
C SER A 62 7.97 -21.21 -19.91
N LYS A 63 7.14 -20.14 -19.90
CA LYS A 63 6.07 -19.97 -20.89
C LYS A 63 6.62 -19.76 -22.30
N HIS A 64 7.70 -18.99 -22.45
CA HIS A 64 8.42 -18.85 -23.72
C HIS A 64 9.06 -20.17 -24.19
N VAL A 65 9.63 -20.96 -23.29
CA VAL A 65 10.26 -22.27 -23.58
C VAL A 65 9.22 -23.30 -24.03
N ARG A 66 7.99 -23.25 -23.51
CA ARG A 66 6.89 -24.11 -23.99
C ARG A 66 6.34 -23.68 -25.35
N CYS A 67 6.57 -22.44 -25.78
CA CYS A 67 6.17 -21.96 -27.10
C CYS A 67 7.23 -22.18 -28.19
N LEU A 68 8.47 -22.51 -27.83
CA LEU A 68 9.56 -22.75 -28.80
C LEU A 68 9.55 -24.17 -29.40
N GLU A 69 8.76 -25.10 -28.85
CA GLU A 69 8.53 -26.41 -29.47
C GLU A 69 7.42 -26.38 -30.56
N VAL A 70 6.74 -25.24 -30.77
CA VAL A 70 5.69 -25.10 -31.80
C VAL A 70 6.14 -24.14 -32.92
N GLU A 71 7.45 -24.07 -33.21
CA GLU A 71 7.95 -23.23 -34.31
C GLU A 71 9.04 -23.91 -35.17
N ASP A 72 9.08 -25.24 -35.23
CA ASP A 72 10.10 -25.97 -36.03
C ASP A 72 9.59 -27.18 -36.85
N ASP A 73 8.30 -27.22 -37.24
CA ASP A 73 7.73 -28.32 -38.04
C ASP A 73 7.18 -27.91 -39.43
N SER A 74 7.42 -26.70 -39.92
CA SER A 74 6.86 -26.24 -41.23
C SER A 74 7.90 -25.89 -42.30
N LYS A 75 9.18 -26.22 -42.09
CA LYS A 75 10.24 -26.02 -43.09
C LYS A 75 10.58 -27.27 -43.90
N LYS A 76 9.61 -27.94 -44.52
CA LYS A 76 9.92 -28.81 -45.67
C LYS A 76 8.71 -29.11 -46.56
N LYS A 77 8.67 -28.45 -47.72
CA LYS A 77 8.52 -28.99 -49.09
C LYS A 77 8.03 -27.86 -50.01
N GLU A 78 8.94 -27.30 -50.82
CA GLU A 78 9.17 -27.66 -52.24
C GLU A 78 7.98 -27.18 -53.09
N LYS A 79 8.07 -26.03 -53.81
CA LYS A 79 8.74 -25.88 -55.11
C LYS A 79 8.64 -27.15 -55.96
N GLY A 80 7.73 -27.12 -56.93
CA GLY A 80 7.51 -28.15 -57.96
C GLY A 80 6.19 -27.88 -58.66
#